data_AF-A0A6M0BGI2-F1
#
_entry.id   AF-A0A6M0BGI2-F1
#
_cell.length_a   1.000
_cell.length_b   1.000
_cell.length_c   1.000
_cell.angle_alpha   90.00
_cell.angle_beta   90.00
_cell.angle_gamma   90.00
#
_symmetry.space_group_name_H-M   'P 1'
#
loop_
_entity.id
_entity.type
_entity.pdbx_description
1 polymer ?
#
loop_
_entity_poly.entity_id
_entity_poly.type
_entity_poly.pdbx_seq_one_letter_code
_entity_poly.pdbx_strand_id
1 'polypeptide(L)'
;SSSLKTIQLKPTVKPLSKIESKSDLEEILVKLLKDLKTNYKDPYVPIAHIATEFKKQYSRPITQLMRDLNLKGTFPKFLQSLGAFKLKKVGKAYQVALRLDGLNALVIEQ
;
A
#
# COMPACT_ATOMS: atom_id res chain seq x y z
N SER A 1 -3.51 27.17 -27.42
CA SER A 1 -4.00 25.84 -27.80
C SER A 1 -3.91 24.91 -26.61
N SER A 2 -4.99 24.21 -26.33
CA SER A 2 -5.44 23.86 -24.98
C SER A 2 -4.76 22.65 -24.33
N SER A 3 -4.42 22.87 -23.05
CA SER A 3 -4.43 21.97 -21.88
C SER A 3 -4.51 20.45 -22.12
N LEU A 4 -3.42 19.76 -21.74
CA LEU A 4 -3.42 18.31 -21.51
C LEU A 4 -4.31 17.99 -20.32
N LYS A 5 -5.47 17.41 -20.62
CA LYS A 5 -6.45 16.88 -19.65
C LYS A 5 -5.87 15.61 -19.00
N THR A 6 -5.06 15.77 -17.95
CA THR A 6 -4.79 14.68 -17.02
C THR A 6 -6.03 14.48 -16.16
N ILE A 7 -6.64 13.30 -16.27
CA ILE A 7 -7.76 12.86 -15.44
C ILE A 7 -7.23 12.79 -14.01
N GLN A 8 -7.44 13.85 -13.22
CA GLN A 8 -7.14 13.87 -11.80
C GLN A 8 -8.15 12.97 -11.07
N LEU A 9 -7.77 11.70 -10.83
CA LEU A 9 -8.31 10.94 -9.71
C LEU A 9 -7.98 11.75 -8.45
N LYS A 10 -9.01 12.30 -7.78
CA LYS A 10 -8.86 13.11 -6.55
C LYS A 10 -7.97 12.34 -5.57
N PRO A 11 -6.76 12.80 -5.24
CA PRO A 11 -5.92 11.98 -4.38
C PRO A 11 -6.08 12.51 -2.96
N THR A 12 -6.92 11.84 -2.17
CA THR A 12 -6.89 11.91 -0.69
C THR A 12 -5.62 11.21 -0.17
N VAL A 13 -4.48 11.43 -0.83
CA VAL A 13 -3.22 10.75 -0.57
C VAL A 13 -2.42 11.61 0.39
N LYS A 14 -2.14 11.05 1.56
CA LYS A 14 -1.23 11.67 2.52
C LYS A 14 0.10 11.93 1.79
N PRO A 15 0.61 13.18 1.75
CA PRO A 15 1.88 13.48 1.10
C PRO A 15 3.01 12.72 1.80
N LEU A 16 4.08 12.40 1.05
CA LEU A 16 5.21 11.62 1.56
C LEU A 16 5.80 12.19 2.86
N SER A 17 5.87 13.52 2.97
CA SER A 17 6.36 14.24 4.14
C SER A 17 5.53 14.05 5.40
N LYS A 18 4.29 13.57 5.28
CA LYS A 18 3.39 13.27 6.41
C LYS A 18 3.41 11.78 6.78
N ILE A 19 4.21 10.96 6.12
CA ILE A 19 4.39 9.54 6.48
C ILE A 19 5.55 9.46 7.46
N GLU A 20 5.26 9.66 8.75
CA GLU A 20 6.26 9.80 9.81
C GLU A 20 6.32 8.56 10.72
N SER A 21 5.42 7.61 10.53
CA SER A 21 5.30 6.43 11.38
C SER A 21 5.00 5.14 10.62
N LYS A 22 5.17 4.01 11.33
CA LYS A 22 4.76 2.68 10.86
C LYS A 22 3.26 2.65 10.51
N SER A 23 2.43 3.26 11.35
CA SER A 23 0.97 3.27 11.18
C SER A 23 0.54 4.13 9.98
N ASP A 24 1.21 5.25 9.73
CA ASP A 24 0.97 6.05 8.52
C ASP A 24 1.27 5.25 7.25
N LEU A 25 2.40 4.52 7.26
CA LEU A 25 2.77 3.68 6.13
C LEU A 25 1.79 2.51 5.95
N GLU A 26 1.30 1.91 7.03
CA GLU A 26 0.25 0.88 6.99
C GLU A 26 -1.04 1.41 6.36
N GLU A 27 -1.54 2.58 6.78
CA GLU A 27 -2.75 3.18 6.23
C GLU A 27 -2.64 3.42 4.72
N ILE A 28 -1.50 3.95 4.27
CA ILE A 28 -1.25 4.22 2.85
C ILE A 28 -1.18 2.93 2.04
N LEU A 29 -0.55 1.89 2.58
CA LEU A 29 -0.51 0.58 1.93
C LEU A 29 -1.88 -0.09 1.86
N VAL A 30 -2.72 0.08 2.89
CA VAL A 30 -4.10 -0.43 2.89
C VAL A 30 -4.91 0.27 1.79
N LYS A 31 -4.82 1.60 1.69
CA LYS A 31 -5.47 2.38 0.63
C LYS A 31 -5.00 1.95 -0.76
N LEU A 32 -3.69 1.89 -0.98
CA LEU A 32 -3.10 1.46 -2.23
C LEU A 32 -3.55 0.06 -2.64
N LEU A 33 -3.63 -0.89 -1.69
CA LEU A 33 -4.09 -2.25 -1.97
C LEU A 33 -5.59 -2.30 -2.29
N LYS A 34 -6.43 -1.48 -1.63
CA LYS A 34 -7.86 -1.35 -1.96
C LYS A 34 -8.05 -0.83 -3.39
N ASP A 35 -7.31 0.20 -3.76
CA ASP A 35 -7.36 0.80 -5.11
C ASP A 35 -6.86 -0.17 -6.17
N LEU A 36 -5.80 -0.93 -5.88
CA LEU A 36 -5.32 -1.94 -6.83
C LEU A 36 -6.33 -3.08 -7.00
N LYS A 37 -6.94 -3.53 -5.90
CA LYS A 37 -7.87 -4.67 -5.91
C LYS A 37 -9.10 -4.44 -6.79
N THR A 38 -9.54 -3.21 -7.03
CA THR A 38 -10.66 -2.95 -7.96
C THR A 38 -10.39 -3.48 -9.37
N ASN A 39 -9.11 -3.67 -9.72
CA ASN A 39 -8.67 -4.18 -11.03
C ASN A 39 -8.32 -5.68 -11.02
N TYR A 40 -8.47 -6.38 -9.89
CA TYR A 40 -8.14 -7.80 -9.75
C TYR A 40 -9.36 -8.66 -9.41
N LYS A 41 -9.51 -9.81 -10.09
CA LYS A 41 -10.42 -10.88 -9.66
C LYS A 41 -9.89 -11.66 -8.45
N ASP A 42 -8.56 -11.75 -8.30
CA ASP A 42 -7.91 -12.43 -7.16
C ASP A 42 -7.75 -11.46 -5.98
N PRO A 43 -8.02 -11.88 -4.73
CA PRO A 43 -7.85 -11.02 -3.56
C PRO A 43 -6.39 -10.71 -3.23
N TYR A 44 -5.42 -11.41 -3.83
CA TYR A 44 -4.00 -11.22 -3.63
C TYR A 44 -3.35 -10.46 -4.78
N VAL A 45 -2.58 -9.44 -4.42
CA VAL A 45 -1.81 -8.61 -5.36
C VAL A 45 -0.31 -8.89 -5.18
N PRO A 46 0.47 -9.03 -6.27
CA PRO A 46 1.93 -9.15 -6.17
C PRO A 46 2.55 -7.95 -5.45
N ILE A 47 3.42 -8.20 -4.45
CA ILE A 47 4.05 -7.09 -3.69
C ILE A 47 4.92 -6.19 -4.58
N ALA A 48 5.44 -6.74 -5.69
CA ALA A 48 6.22 -6.00 -6.67
C ALA A 48 5.37 -4.94 -7.40
N HIS A 49 4.08 -5.23 -7.61
CA HIS A 49 3.16 -4.26 -8.20
C HIS A 49 2.88 -3.13 -7.21
N ILE A 50 2.62 -3.45 -5.94
CA ILE A 50 2.44 -2.46 -4.88
C ILE A 50 3.67 -1.55 -4.76
N ALA A 51 4.88 -2.12 -4.76
CA ALA A 51 6.11 -1.34 -4.71
C ALA A 51 6.28 -0.42 -5.94
N THR A 52 5.88 -0.89 -7.12
CA THR A 52 5.88 -0.10 -8.36
C THR A 52 4.91 1.07 -8.28
N GLU A 53 3.66 0.83 -7.89
CA GLU A 53 2.64 1.87 -7.79
C GLU A 53 2.96 2.87 -6.69
N PHE A 54 3.46 2.41 -5.54
CA PHE A 54 3.97 3.29 -4.49
C PHE A 54 5.07 4.22 -5.04
N LYS A 55 6.04 3.68 -5.78
CA LYS A 55 7.12 4.48 -6.37
C LYS A 55 6.59 5.48 -7.39
N LYS A 56 5.59 5.12 -8.20
CA LYS A 56 4.96 6.06 -9.15
C LYS A 56 4.26 7.21 -8.42
N GLN A 57 3.55 6.90 -7.35
CA GLN A 57 2.77 7.87 -6.60
C GLN A 57 3.64 8.82 -5.76
N TYR A 58 4.74 8.32 -5.20
CA TYR A 58 5.57 9.06 -4.24
C TYR A 58 6.96 9.42 -4.78
N SER A 59 7.28 9.04 -6.01
CA SER A 59 8.61 9.19 -6.62
C SER A 59 9.77 8.64 -5.79
N ARG A 60 9.48 7.75 -4.82
CA ARG A 60 10.45 7.17 -3.87
C ARG A 60 10.16 5.68 -3.67
N PRO A 61 11.18 4.81 -3.63
CA PRO A 61 11.00 3.40 -3.29
C PRO A 61 10.51 3.22 -1.85
N ILE A 62 9.57 2.31 -1.63
CA ILE A 62 9.05 2.02 -0.29
C ILE A 62 10.13 1.55 0.69
N THR A 63 11.13 0.82 0.21
CA THR A 63 12.27 0.37 1.03
C THR A 63 13.16 1.54 1.48
N GLN A 64 13.17 2.65 0.74
CA GLN A 64 13.83 3.86 1.19
C GLN A 64 13.05 4.51 2.33
N LEU A 65 11.74 4.70 2.17
CA LEU A 65 10.90 5.25 3.24
C LEU A 65 10.93 4.39 4.51
N MET A 66 10.92 3.06 4.38
CA MET A 66 11.09 2.17 5.53
C MET A 66 12.40 2.43 6.28
N ARG A 67 13.50 2.67 5.57
CA ARG A 67 14.79 3.00 6.19
C ARG A 67 14.75 4.37 6.88
N ASP A 68 14.15 5.36 6.24
CA ASP A 68 13.98 6.70 6.81
C ASP A 68 13.18 6.66 8.12
N LEU A 69 12.22 5.74 8.21
CA LEU A 69 11.40 5.46 9.40
C LEU A 69 12.05 4.46 10.38
N ASN A 70 13.31 4.07 10.16
CA ASN A 70 14.04 3.07 10.96
C ASN A 70 13.34 1.70 11.06
N LEU A 71 12.51 1.36 10.07
CA LEU A 71 11.80 0.08 9.95
C LEU A 71 12.75 -0.96 9.35
N LYS A 72 13.18 -1.91 10.18
CA LYS A 72 14.13 -2.95 9.79
C LYS A 72 13.46 -4.08 9.00
N GLY A 73 14.24 -4.75 8.16
CA GLY A 73 13.84 -5.94 7.43
C GLY A 73 13.45 -5.68 5.97
N THR A 74 12.97 -6.72 5.31
CA THR A 74 12.55 -6.66 3.91
C THR A 74 11.09 -6.24 3.80
N PHE A 75 10.67 -5.70 2.66
CA PHE A 75 9.28 -5.30 2.44
C PHE A 75 8.26 -6.44 2.72
N PRO A 76 8.47 -7.71 2.28
CA PRO A 76 7.60 -8.80 2.69
C PRO A 76 7.54 -9.01 4.22
N LYS A 77 8.69 -8.98 4.92
CA LYS A 77 8.72 -9.14 6.38
C LYS A 77 8.00 -7.99 7.08
N PHE A 78 8.15 -6.77 6.56
CA PHE A 78 7.43 -5.61 7.07
C PHE A 78 5.92 -5.78 6.93
N LEU A 79 5.41 -6.12 5.73
CA LEU A 79 3.98 -6.38 5.52
C LEU A 79 3.46 -7.52 6.43
N GLN A 80 4.28 -8.54 6.70
CA GLN A 80 3.91 -9.62 7.62
C GLN A 80 3.81 -9.16 9.07
N SER A 81 4.56 -8.12 9.46
CA SER A 81 4.50 -7.50 10.78
C SER A 81 3.30 -6.56 10.99
N LEU A 82 2.52 -6.34 9.94
CA LEU A 82 1.31 -5.51 9.96
C LEU A 82 0.08 -6.41 10.10
N GLY A 83 -0.82 -6.02 11.01
CA GLY A 83 -2.05 -6.77 11.28
C GLY A 83 -3.01 -6.77 10.09
N ALA A 84 -2.98 -5.72 9.27
CA ALA A 84 -3.90 -5.54 8.15
C ALA A 84 -3.66 -6.51 6.97
N PHE A 85 -2.52 -7.20 6.89
CA PHE A 85 -2.13 -7.93 5.69
C PHE A 85 -1.93 -9.44 5.91
N LYS A 86 -2.29 -10.22 4.89
CA LYS A 86 -1.98 -11.65 4.77
C LYS A 86 -1.08 -11.87 3.57
N LEU A 87 0.11 -12.41 3.80
CA LEU A 87 1.06 -12.73 2.74
C LEU A 87 0.95 -14.21 2.33
N LYS A 88 1.18 -14.46 1.05
CA LYS A 88 1.45 -15.80 0.52
C LYS A 88 2.67 -15.75 -0.39
N LYS A 89 3.45 -16.82 -0.40
CA LYS A 89 4.56 -16.99 -1.35
C LYS A 89 4.08 -17.89 -2.48
N VAL A 90 4.27 -17.46 -3.72
CA VAL A 90 3.92 -18.20 -4.94
C VAL A 90 5.19 -18.34 -5.77
N GLY A 91 5.76 -19.55 -5.76
CA GLY A 91 7.09 -19.81 -6.33
C GLY A 91 8.17 -18.95 -5.67
N LYS A 92 8.81 -18.06 -6.44
CA LYS A 92 9.83 -17.12 -5.95
C LYS A 92 9.28 -15.74 -5.58
N ALA A 93 7.99 -15.48 -5.81
CA ALA A 93 7.36 -14.18 -5.59
C ALA A 93 6.47 -14.18 -4.34
N TYR A 94 6.23 -12.99 -3.78
CA TYR A 94 5.25 -12.79 -2.71
C TYR A 94 4.03 -12.05 -3.25
N GLN A 95 2.86 -12.43 -2.74
CA GLN A 95 1.60 -11.73 -2.96
C GLN A 95 0.96 -11.42 -1.60
N VAL A 96 0.14 -10.37 -1.56
CA VAL A 96 -0.48 -9.88 -0.33
C VAL A 96 -1.96 -9.56 -0.57
N ALA A 97 -2.77 -9.85 0.44
CA ALA A 97 -4.18 -9.49 0.51
C ALA A 97 -4.45 -8.73 1.83
N LEU A 98 -5.54 -7.98 1.88
CA LEU A 98 -6.07 -7.46 3.14
C LEU A 98 -6.65 -8.62 3.97
N ARG A 99 -6.41 -8.61 5.28
CA ARG A 99 -7.15 -9.48 6.20
C ARG A 99 -8.58 -8.96 6.31
N LEU A 100 -9.56 -9.87 6.20
CA LEU A 100 -10.98 -9.54 6.33
C LEU A 100 -11.30 -8.86 7.68
N ASP A 101 -10.60 -9.24 8.74
CA ASP A 101 -10.71 -8.64 10.08
C ASP A 101 -10.16 -7.20 10.14
N GLY A 102 -9.13 -6.89 9.34
CA GLY A 102 -8.56 -5.54 9.22
C GLY A 102 -9.40 -4.57 8.38
N LEU A 103 -10.52 -5.03 7.80
CA LEU A 103 -11.47 -4.19 7.07
C LEU A 103 -12.63 -3.70 7.94
N ASN A 104 -12.83 -4.28 9.13
CA ASN A 104 -13.99 -4.02 10.00
C ASN A 104 -13.78 -2.93 11.05
N ALA A 105 -12.63 -2.24 11.08
CA ALA A 105 -12.43 -1.10 12.00
C ALA A 105 -13.02 0.23 11.49
N LEU A 106 -13.92 0.22 10.51
CA LEU A 106 -14.67 1.40 10.06
C LEU A 106 -16.13 1.06 9.69
N VAL A 107 -16.83 0.39 10.61
CA VAL A 107 -18.28 0.58 10.77
C VAL A 107 -18.51 0.85 12.25
N ILE A 108 -18.11 2.04 12.69
CA ILE A 108 -18.71 2.68 13.86
C ILE A 108 -19.46 3.86 13.26
N GLU A 109 -20.78 3.74 13.22
CA GLU A 109 -21.77 4.71 13.70
C GLU A 109 -23.14 4.45 13.06
N GLN A 110 -24.00 3.89 13.91
CA GLN A 110 -25.43 4.15 14.10
C GLN A 110 -26.43 3.57 13.09
#